data_AF-A0A7V2XC30-F1
#
_entry.id   AF-A0A7V2XC30-F1
#
_cell.length_a   1.000
_cell.length_b   1.000
_cell.length_c   1.000
_cell.angle_alpha   90.00
_cell.angle_beta   90.00
_cell.angle_gamma   90.00
#
_symmetry.space_group_name_H-M   'P 1'
#
loop_
_entity.id
_entity.type
_entity.pdbx_description
1 polymer ?
#
loop_
_entity_poly.entity_id
_entity_poly.type
_entity_poly.pdbx_seq_one_letter_code
_entity_poly.pdbx_strand_id
1 'polypeptide(L)'
;MTRPESKEKIRFIPAVAPPPVREEEAWWFAISENRLLVHADSDSLRLPLLRDFAELGLSPRGEHFLGSLDGRGCYAVDLPEGTEAPSGMAWEGL
;
A
#
# COMPACT_ATOMS: atom_id res chain seq x y z
N MET A 1 8.68 46.62 16.86
CA MET A 1 8.27 45.44 17.65
C MET A 1 7.52 44.52 16.70
N THR A 2 8.13 43.40 16.35
CA THR A 2 7.79 42.55 15.19
C THR A 2 6.54 41.73 15.47
N ARG A 3 5.60 41.70 14.51
CA ARG A 3 4.30 41.02 14.58
C ARG A 3 4.52 39.48 14.60
N PRO A 4 3.94 38.71 15.54
CA PRO A 4 4.12 37.27 15.57
C PRO A 4 3.31 36.64 14.42
N GLU A 5 4.01 36.01 13.48
CA GLU A 5 3.40 35.17 12.45
C GLU A 5 2.77 33.95 13.12
N SER A 6 1.44 33.93 13.19
CA SER A 6 0.70 32.75 13.63
C SER A 6 0.76 31.73 12.50
N LYS A 7 1.68 30.76 12.61
CA LYS A 7 1.80 29.63 11.70
C LYS A 7 0.57 28.73 11.88
N GLU A 8 -0.49 28.99 11.12
CA GLU A 8 -1.66 28.12 11.09
C GLU A 8 -1.22 26.69 10.73
N LYS A 9 -1.44 25.75 11.66
CA LYS A 9 -1.19 24.33 11.43
C LYS A 9 -2.27 23.82 10.49
N ILE A 10 -1.90 23.60 9.22
CA ILE A 10 -2.73 22.84 8.28
C ILE A 10 -2.93 21.44 8.88
N ARG A 11 -4.20 21.07 9.06
CA ARG A 11 -4.60 19.74 9.54
C ARG A 11 -5.10 18.92 8.37
N PHE A 12 -4.41 17.83 8.07
CA PHE A 12 -4.90 16.82 7.15
C PHE A 12 -5.94 15.94 7.87
N ILE A 13 -7.08 15.70 7.23
CA ILE A 13 -8.15 14.83 7.73
C ILE A 13 -8.36 13.73 6.69
N PRO A 14 -8.01 12.47 6.97
CA PRO A 14 -8.23 11.38 6.02
C PRO A 14 -9.73 11.12 5.85
N ALA A 15 -10.16 10.88 4.61
CA ALA A 15 -11.55 10.50 4.33
C ALA A 15 -11.85 9.03 4.71
N VAL A 16 -10.81 8.20 4.77
CA VAL A 16 -10.90 6.76 5.08
C VAL A 16 -9.81 6.42 6.09
N ALA A 17 -10.14 5.62 7.09
CA ALA A 17 -9.21 5.12 8.09
C ALA A 17 -9.26 3.59 8.12
N PRO A 18 -8.12 2.91 8.30
CA PRO A 18 -8.12 1.46 8.47
C PRO A 18 -8.89 1.08 9.74
N PRO A 19 -9.48 -0.12 9.78
CA PRO A 19 -9.99 -0.66 11.04
C PRO A 19 -8.85 -0.77 12.07
N PRO A 20 -9.15 -0.64 13.38
CA PRO A 20 -8.13 -0.64 14.42
C PRO A 20 -7.35 -1.96 14.50
N VAL A 21 -7.94 -3.05 14.02
CA VAL A 21 -7.31 -4.36 13.92
C VAL A 21 -7.60 -4.93 12.54
N ARG A 22 -6.57 -5.50 11.90
CA ARG A 22 -6.70 -6.22 10.63
C ARG A 22 -6.81 -7.72 10.91
N GLU A 23 -8.06 -8.20 10.93
CA GLU A 23 -8.38 -9.60 11.25
C GLU A 23 -8.33 -10.51 10.01
N GLU A 24 -8.73 -9.97 8.86
CA GLU A 24 -8.77 -10.70 7.60
C GLU A 24 -7.59 -10.37 6.67
N GLU A 25 -7.45 -11.17 5.62
CA GLU A 25 -6.60 -10.86 4.48
C GLU A 25 -7.04 -9.55 3.83
N ALA A 26 -6.10 -8.84 3.22
CA ALA A 26 -6.33 -7.60 2.50
C ALA A 26 -5.68 -7.68 1.11
N TRP A 27 -6.20 -6.86 0.21
CA TRP A 27 -5.59 -6.64 -1.10
C TRP A 27 -4.45 -5.65 -0.98
N TRP A 28 -3.29 -6.00 -1.53
CA TRP A 28 -2.09 -5.17 -1.46
C TRP A 28 -1.70 -4.65 -2.84
N PHE A 29 -1.78 -3.34 -3.01
CA PHE A 29 -1.27 -2.61 -4.16
C PHE A 29 0.18 -2.22 -3.85
N ALA A 30 1.09 -3.15 -4.06
CA ALA A 30 2.52 -2.91 -3.88
C ALA A 30 3.09 -2.22 -5.12
N ILE A 31 3.52 -0.97 -4.94
CA ILE A 31 3.96 -0.09 -6.01
C ILE A 31 5.46 0.15 -5.88
N SER A 32 6.19 -0.06 -6.96
CA SER A 32 7.59 0.36 -7.09
C SER A 32 7.72 1.11 -8.41
N GLU A 33 8.04 2.40 -8.32
CA GLU A 33 8.04 3.33 -9.46
C GLU A 33 6.67 3.38 -10.17
N ASN A 34 6.59 2.89 -11.41
CA ASN A 34 5.38 2.84 -12.24
C ASN A 34 4.90 1.38 -12.44
N ARG A 35 5.19 0.50 -11.49
CA ARG A 35 4.90 -0.93 -11.57
C ARG A 35 4.16 -1.43 -10.33
N LEU A 36 3.36 -2.46 -10.53
CA LEU A 36 2.56 -3.13 -9.52
C LEU A 36 3.02 -4.58 -9.34
N LEU A 37 3.13 -5.02 -8.09
CA LEU A 37 3.47 -6.41 -7.79
C LEU A 37 2.25 -7.31 -7.99
N VAL A 38 2.40 -8.37 -8.76
CA VAL A 38 1.34 -9.35 -9.04
C VAL A 38 1.87 -10.78 -9.05
N HIS A 39 0.98 -11.76 -8.98
CA HIS A 39 1.35 -13.16 -9.19
C HIS A 39 1.72 -13.43 -10.66
N ALA A 40 2.84 -14.13 -10.88
CA ALA A 40 3.37 -14.40 -12.22
C ALA A 40 2.60 -15.50 -12.96
N ASP A 41 2.14 -16.53 -12.26
CA ASP A 41 1.54 -17.75 -12.85
C ASP A 41 0.02 -17.68 -13.01
N SER A 42 -0.53 -16.49 -13.29
CA SER A 42 -1.96 -16.31 -13.42
C SER A 42 -2.35 -15.82 -14.80
N ASP A 43 -3.28 -16.51 -15.46
CA ASP A 43 -3.92 -16.09 -16.73
C ASP A 43 -4.59 -14.70 -16.63
N SER A 44 -4.75 -14.18 -15.42
CA SER A 44 -5.28 -12.86 -15.08
C SER A 44 -4.37 -12.18 -14.07
N LEU A 45 -4.12 -10.87 -14.19
CA LEU A 45 -3.38 -10.10 -13.18
C LEU A 45 -4.04 -10.27 -11.79
N ARG A 46 -3.33 -10.87 -10.82
CA ARG A 46 -3.80 -11.01 -9.44
C ARG A 46 -2.87 -10.29 -8.47
N LEU A 47 -3.47 -9.44 -7.65
CA LEU A 47 -2.79 -8.75 -6.56
C LEU A 47 -2.49 -9.72 -5.41
N PRO A 48 -1.44 -9.46 -4.62
CA PRO A 48 -1.22 -10.16 -3.37
C PRO A 48 -2.42 -10.00 -2.44
N LEU A 49 -2.88 -11.14 -1.94
CA LEU A 49 -3.96 -11.26 -0.98
C LEU A 49 -3.38 -11.89 0.27
N LEU A 50 -3.08 -11.07 1.26
CA LEU A 50 -2.31 -11.47 2.43
C LEU A 50 -2.89 -10.83 3.66
N ARG A 51 -2.65 -11.45 4.82
CA ARG A 51 -2.86 -10.73 6.06
C ARG A 51 -1.81 -9.63 6.07
N ASP A 52 -0.59 -9.88 6.49
CA ASP A 52 0.45 -8.85 6.62
C ASP A 52 1.31 -8.74 5.36
N PHE A 53 1.59 -7.51 4.90
CA PHE A 53 2.51 -7.30 3.78
C PHE A 53 3.93 -7.77 4.10
N ALA A 54 4.32 -7.77 5.38
CA ALA A 54 5.61 -8.29 5.83
C ALA A 54 5.80 -9.78 5.50
N GLU A 55 4.74 -10.53 5.22
CA GLU A 55 4.82 -11.94 4.78
C GLU A 55 5.59 -12.11 3.47
N LEU A 56 5.70 -11.07 2.64
CA LEU A 56 6.49 -11.07 1.41
C LEU A 56 8.00 -10.85 1.64
N GLY A 57 8.42 -10.58 2.87
CA GLY A 57 9.83 -10.25 3.17
C GLY A 57 10.29 -8.91 2.58
N LEU A 58 9.35 -8.06 2.17
CA LEU A 58 9.60 -6.74 1.61
C LEU A 58 9.40 -5.66 2.67
N SER A 59 10.15 -4.56 2.56
CA SER A 59 10.09 -3.43 3.49
C SER A 59 9.53 -2.19 2.79
N PRO A 60 8.22 -1.90 2.93
CA PRO A 60 7.63 -0.71 2.34
C PRO A 60 8.08 0.57 3.04
N ARG A 61 8.15 1.66 2.29
CA ARG A 61 8.43 3.03 2.79
C ARG A 61 7.21 3.64 3.49
N GLY A 62 6.03 3.17 3.12
CA GLY A 62 4.78 3.59 3.72
C GLY A 62 3.63 2.69 3.32
N GLU A 63 2.59 2.68 4.15
CA GLU A 63 1.33 1.99 3.93
C GLU A 63 0.19 2.99 3.95
N HIS A 64 -0.75 2.85 3.02
CA HIS A 64 -1.94 3.70 2.93
C HIS A 64 -3.18 2.85 2.74
N PHE A 65 -4.14 2.97 3.65
CA PHE A 65 -5.43 2.30 3.53
C PHE A 65 -6.33 3.03 2.53
N LEU A 66 -6.85 2.28 1.55
CA LEU A 66 -7.68 2.80 0.46
C LEU A 66 -9.18 2.63 0.71
N GLY A 67 -9.56 1.77 1.66
CA GLY A 67 -10.94 1.37 1.90
C GLY A 67 -11.12 -0.14 1.74
N SER A 68 -12.30 -0.56 1.30
CA SER A 68 -12.63 -1.98 1.15
C SER A 68 -13.19 -2.31 -0.23
N LEU A 69 -12.81 -3.47 -0.76
CA LEU A 69 -13.40 -4.11 -1.94
C LEU A 69 -14.11 -5.39 -1.51
N ASP A 70 -15.43 -5.48 -1.75
CA ASP A 70 -16.29 -6.59 -1.31
C ASP A 70 -16.12 -6.96 0.18
N GLY A 71 -16.02 -5.92 1.02
CA GLY A 71 -15.84 -6.06 2.47
C GLY A 71 -14.40 -6.36 2.91
N ARG A 72 -13.48 -6.60 1.96
CA ARG A 72 -12.06 -6.87 2.23
C ARG A 72 -11.23 -5.60 2.15
N GLY A 73 -10.34 -5.36 3.11
CA GLY A 73 -9.48 -4.18 3.13
C GLY A 73 -8.55 -4.09 1.91
N CYS A 74 -8.26 -2.87 1.48
CA CYS A 74 -7.34 -2.57 0.40
C CYS A 74 -6.27 -1.59 0.89
N TYR A 75 -5.00 -1.92 0.64
CA TYR A 75 -3.86 -1.12 1.06
C TYR A 75 -2.94 -0.87 -0.12
N ALA A 76 -2.41 0.35 -0.24
CA ALA A 76 -1.28 0.65 -1.08
C ALA A 76 -0.01 0.68 -0.25
N VAL A 77 1.09 0.15 -0.79
CA VAL A 77 2.42 0.26 -0.19
C VAL A 77 3.41 0.75 -1.23
N ASP A 78 4.23 1.72 -0.84
CA ASP A 78 5.32 2.23 -1.66
C ASP A 78 6.60 1.48 -1.35
N LEU A 79 7.28 0.96 -2.37
CA LEU A 79 8.52 0.20 -2.25
C LEU A 79 9.69 0.95 -2.90
N PRO A 80 10.92 0.77 -2.39
CA PRO A 80 12.10 1.32 -3.04
C PRO A 80 12.22 0.92 -4.51
N GLU A 81 12.78 1.83 -5.31
CA GLU A 81 13.22 1.52 -6.67
C GLU A 81 14.21 0.35 -6.67
N GLY A 82 14.10 -0.53 -7.66
CA GLY A 82 14.94 -1.72 -7.77
C GLY A 82 14.62 -2.84 -6.79
N THR A 83 13.48 -2.79 -6.08
CA THR A 83 13.02 -3.91 -5.25
C THR A 83 12.81 -5.14 -6.11
N GLU A 84 13.48 -6.25 -5.79
CA GLU A 84 13.30 -7.52 -6.49
C GLU A 84 11.92 -8.13 -6.16
N ALA A 85 11.27 -8.71 -7.17
CA ALA A 85 10.00 -9.39 -6.97
C ALA A 85 10.23 -10.69 -6.17
N PRO A 86 9.38 -11.01 -5.18
CA PRO A 86 9.41 -12.30 -4.51
C PRO A 86 9.17 -13.46 -5.48
N SER A 87 9.55 -14.68 -5.07
CA SER A 87 9.32 -15.89 -5.87
C SER A 87 7.84 -16.07 -6.23
N GLY A 88 7.55 -16.41 -7.49
CA GLY A 88 6.18 -16.58 -8.00
C GLY A 88 5.42 -15.25 -8.25
N MET A 89 6.12 -14.12 -8.18
CA MET A 89 5.57 -12.79 -8.44
C MET A 89 6.38 -12.04 -9.50
N ALA A 90 5.76 -11.04 -10.10
CA ALA A 90 6.33 -10.20 -11.13
C ALA A 90 5.90 -8.74 -10.95
N TRP A 91 6.70 -7.84 -11.51
CA TRP A 91 6.40 -6.42 -11.60
C TRP A 91 5.76 -6.10 -12.94
N GLU A 92 4.49 -5.67 -12.93
CA GLU A 92 3.74 -5.31 -14.13
C GLU A 92 3.56 -3.80 -14.24
N GLY A 93 3.68 -3.25 -15.45
CA GLY A 93 3.54 -1.80 -15.70
C GLY A 93 2.11 -1.29 -15.50
N LEU A 94 1.99 -0.13 -14.85
CA LEU A 94 0.73 0.63 -14.68
C LEU A 94 0.44 1.56 -15.86
#